data_AF-A0A4R2ZZU0-F1
#
_entry.id   AF-A0A4R2ZZU0-F1
#
_cell.length_a   1.000
_cell.length_b   1.000
_cell.length_c   1.000
_cell.angle_alpha   90.00
_cell.angle_beta   90.00
_cell.angle_gamma   90.00
#
_symmetry.space_group_name_H-M   'P 1'
#
loop_
_entity.id
_entity.type
_entity.pdbx_description
1 polymer ?
#
loop_
_entity_poly.entity_id
_entity_poly.type
_entity_poly.pdbx_seq_one_letter_code
_entity_poly.pdbx_strand_id
1 'polypeptide(L)'
;MSNYTIPNLPLSVDLETKIVLKKLVSAHKALAELNGVSETIPNQQIIINTLALQEAKDSSAIENIITTQDELFSSDAITDNFASHAAKEVFNYATALKSGYELVINKGLITSNNIIAIQAILEETRSGFRKLPAPL
;
A
#
# COMPACT_ATOMS: atom_id res chain seq x y z
N MET A 1 -0.27 21.06 23.49
CA MET A 1 0.24 20.07 22.53
C MET A 1 1.56 20.58 21.98
N SER A 2 2.66 19.86 22.16
CA SER A 2 3.92 20.21 21.52
C SER A 2 3.76 20.02 20.01
N ASN A 3 3.83 21.11 19.23
CA ASN A 3 3.91 21.02 17.78
C ASN A 3 5.25 20.33 17.44
N TYR A 4 5.18 19.06 17.07
CA TYR A 4 6.33 18.34 16.55
C TYR A 4 6.73 18.98 15.22
N THR A 5 7.88 19.66 15.18
CA THR A 5 8.43 20.22 13.95
C THR A 5 9.07 19.10 13.15
N ILE A 6 8.47 18.76 12.01
CA ILE A 6 9.00 17.74 11.10
C ILE A 6 10.30 18.28 10.48
N PRO A 7 11.45 17.60 10.62
CA PRO A 7 12.70 18.02 9.99
C PRO A 7 12.64 17.87 8.46
N ASN A 8 13.31 18.78 7.75
CA ASN A 8 13.47 18.66 6.30
C ASN A 8 14.44 17.51 5.96
N LEU A 9 14.16 16.81 4.86
CA LEU A 9 15.09 15.84 4.28
C LEU A 9 16.14 16.56 3.42
N PRO A 10 17.39 16.03 3.33
CA PRO A 10 17.88 14.85 4.03
C PRO A 10 18.15 15.13 5.51
N LEU A 11 17.96 14.10 6.34
CA LEU A 11 18.32 14.18 7.76
C LEU A 11 19.85 14.16 7.90
N SER A 12 20.40 14.90 8.87
CA SER A 12 21.85 14.94 9.16
C SER A 12 22.38 13.68 9.86
N VAL A 13 21.72 12.53 9.71
CA VAL A 13 22.12 11.25 10.31
C VAL A 13 22.81 10.38 9.28
N ASP A 14 23.83 9.65 9.70
CA ASP A 14 24.45 8.63 8.87
C ASP A 14 23.52 7.41 8.76
N LEU A 15 22.99 7.16 7.56
CA LEU A 15 22.15 6.02 7.26
C LEU A 15 22.96 4.76 6.92
N GLU A 16 24.22 4.90 6.48
CA GLU A 16 25.08 3.80 6.00
C GLU A 16 25.84 3.13 7.14
N THR A 17 25.16 2.90 8.26
CA THR A 17 25.76 2.25 9.42
C THR A 17 26.01 0.76 9.18
N LYS A 18 26.97 0.17 9.88
CA LYS A 18 27.25 -1.29 9.83
C LYS A 18 26.01 -2.15 10.09
N ILE A 19 25.10 -1.69 10.96
CA ILE A 19 23.85 -2.41 11.27
C ILE A 19 22.91 -2.39 10.07
N VAL A 20 22.68 -1.20 9.48
CA VAL A 20 21.82 -1.03 8.31
C VAL A 20 22.37 -1.81 7.12
N LEU A 21 23.67 -1.68 6.81
CA LEU A 21 24.30 -2.37 5.68
C LEU A 21 24.25 -3.90 5.82
N LYS A 22 24.40 -4.44 7.04
CA LYS A 22 24.23 -5.89 7.27
C LYS A 22 22.80 -6.36 6.99
N LYS A 23 21.79 -5.58 7.37
CA LYS A 23 20.38 -5.89 7.10
C LYS A 23 20.03 -5.72 5.63
N LEU A 24 20.59 -4.71 4.97
CA LEU A 24 20.44 -4.46 3.54
C LEU A 24 20.85 -5.68 2.72
N VAL A 25 21.97 -6.34 3.04
CA VAL A 25 22.43 -7.55 2.33
C VAL A 25 21.37 -8.66 2.39
N SER A 26 20.82 -8.94 3.58
CA SER A 26 19.78 -9.97 3.71
C SER A 26 18.48 -9.62 2.99
N ALA A 27 18.04 -8.35 3.05
CA ALA A 27 16.83 -7.90 2.38
C ALA A 27 16.99 -7.93 0.85
N HIS A 28 18.14 -7.47 0.34
CA HIS A 28 18.46 -7.51 -1.09
C HIS A 28 18.50 -8.94 -1.62
N LYS A 29 19.12 -9.87 -0.89
CA LYS A 29 19.15 -11.28 -1.26
C LYS A 29 17.73 -11.87 -1.38
N ALA A 30 16.87 -11.64 -0.39
CA ALA A 30 15.50 -12.14 -0.41
C ALA A 30 14.68 -11.55 -1.58
N LEU A 31 14.85 -10.25 -1.87
CA LEU A 31 14.22 -9.60 -3.02
C LEU A 31 14.74 -10.16 -4.35
N ALA A 32 16.03 -10.43 -4.48
CA ALA A 32 16.61 -11.02 -5.69
C ALA A 32 16.10 -12.45 -5.93
N GLU A 33 15.98 -13.25 -4.87
CA GLU A 33 15.38 -14.60 -4.95
C GLU A 33 13.92 -14.52 -5.40
N LEU A 34 13.12 -13.62 -4.81
CA LEU A 34 11.73 -13.40 -5.23
C LEU A 34 11.63 -12.98 -6.70
N ASN A 35 12.45 -12.02 -7.14
CA ASN A 35 12.48 -11.56 -8.52
C ASN A 35 12.80 -12.71 -9.47
N GLY A 36 13.85 -13.49 -9.20
CA GLY A 36 14.24 -14.63 -10.02
C GLY A 36 13.16 -15.72 -10.10
N VAL A 37 12.47 -16.02 -8.99
CA VAL A 37 11.35 -16.98 -9.01
C VAL A 37 10.14 -16.42 -9.76
N SER A 38 9.85 -15.13 -9.60
CA SER A 38 8.66 -14.50 -10.21
C SER A 38 8.63 -14.62 -11.72
N GLU A 39 9.79 -14.54 -12.39
CA GLU A 39 9.92 -14.69 -13.85
C GLU A 39 9.50 -16.08 -14.35
N THR A 40 9.53 -17.10 -13.50
CA THR A 40 9.16 -18.48 -13.87
C THR A 40 7.66 -18.76 -13.78
N ILE A 41 6.87 -17.82 -13.29
CA ILE A 41 5.45 -18.02 -12.96
C ILE A 41 4.60 -17.80 -14.23
N PRO A 42 3.88 -18.83 -14.73
CA PRO A 42 3.14 -18.76 -16.00
C PRO A 42 2.01 -17.73 -16.03
N ASN A 43 1.44 -17.41 -14.86
CA ASN A 43 0.40 -16.40 -14.71
C ASN A 43 0.62 -15.57 -13.42
N GLN A 44 1.52 -14.59 -13.52
CA GLN A 44 1.85 -13.70 -12.41
C GLN A 44 0.64 -12.92 -11.89
N GLN A 45 -0.37 -12.65 -12.74
CA GLN A 45 -1.55 -11.87 -12.37
C GLN A 45 -2.36 -12.50 -11.25
N ILE A 46 -2.47 -13.84 -11.23
CA ILE A 46 -3.17 -14.56 -10.16
C ILE A 46 -2.49 -14.30 -8.81
N ILE A 47 -1.16 -14.39 -8.77
CA ILE A 47 -0.39 -14.18 -7.55
C ILE A 47 -0.45 -12.73 -7.12
N ILE A 48 -0.28 -11.78 -8.04
CA ILE A 48 -0.38 -10.35 -7.75
C ILE A 48 -1.76 -10.02 -7.16
N ASN A 49 -2.83 -10.57 -7.72
CA ASN A 49 -4.18 -10.33 -7.22
C ASN A 49 -4.37 -10.87 -5.81
N THR A 50 -3.92 -12.09 -5.53
CA THR A 50 -4.05 -12.72 -4.21
C THR A 50 -3.17 -12.03 -3.17
N LEU A 51 -1.90 -11.76 -3.50
CA LEU A 51 -0.96 -11.07 -2.61
C LEU A 51 -1.42 -9.65 -2.29
N ALA A 52 -1.91 -8.90 -3.28
CA ALA A 52 -2.43 -7.55 -3.05
C ALA A 52 -3.65 -7.56 -2.11
N LEU A 53 -4.53 -8.55 -2.23
CA LEU A 53 -5.70 -8.66 -1.36
C LEU A 53 -5.31 -9.08 0.06
N GLN A 54 -4.32 -9.97 0.19
CA GLN A 54 -3.82 -10.42 1.49
C GLN A 54 -3.06 -9.30 2.21
N GLU A 55 -2.20 -8.57 1.50
CA GLU A 55 -1.53 -7.37 1.99
C GLU A 55 -2.56 -6.32 2.42
N ALA A 56 -3.57 -6.05 1.59
CA ALA A 56 -4.64 -5.11 1.92
C ALA A 56 -5.36 -5.50 3.20
N LYS A 57 -5.74 -6.77 3.37
CA LYS A 57 -6.41 -7.27 4.58
C LYS A 57 -5.53 -7.07 5.83
N ASP A 58 -4.27 -7.47 5.74
CA ASP A 58 -3.36 -7.42 6.89
C ASP A 58 -2.98 -5.97 7.25
N SER A 59 -2.80 -5.10 6.25
CA SER A 59 -2.60 -3.65 6.45
C SER A 59 -3.84 -2.97 7.04
N SER A 60 -5.03 -3.26 6.51
CA SER A 60 -6.31 -2.73 7.02
C SER A 60 -6.59 -3.15 8.47
N ALA A 61 -6.15 -4.34 8.88
CA ALA A 61 -6.31 -4.79 10.27
C ALA A 61 -5.55 -3.92 11.28
N ILE A 62 -4.43 -3.29 10.88
CA ILE A 62 -3.68 -2.35 11.72
C ILE A 62 -4.51 -1.09 12.01
N GLU A 63 -5.37 -0.68 11.06
CA GLU A 63 -6.27 0.47 11.16
C GLU A 63 -7.64 0.12 11.79
N ASN A 64 -7.77 -1.07 12.39
CA ASN A 64 -9.02 -1.62 12.96
C ASN A 64 -10.12 -1.96 11.94
N ILE A 65 -9.76 -2.13 10.66
CA ILE A 65 -10.67 -2.64 9.63
C ILE A 65 -10.52 -4.16 9.58
N ILE A 66 -11.44 -4.87 10.24
CA ILE A 66 -11.37 -6.32 10.41
C ILE A 66 -12.32 -7.02 9.43
N THR A 67 -11.79 -7.92 8.61
CA THR A 67 -12.55 -8.80 7.71
C THR A 67 -11.94 -10.20 7.68
N THR A 68 -12.59 -11.14 7.01
CA THR A 68 -12.14 -12.52 6.90
C THR A 68 -11.88 -12.91 5.45
N GLN A 69 -11.12 -14.00 5.27
CA GLN A 69 -10.85 -14.52 3.93
C GLN A 69 -12.14 -14.98 3.22
N ASP A 70 -13.09 -15.54 3.96
CA ASP A 70 -14.39 -15.99 3.44
C ASP A 70 -15.25 -14.79 3.00
N GLU A 71 -15.25 -13.70 3.76
CA GLU A 71 -15.92 -12.45 3.35
C GLU A 71 -15.30 -11.88 2.07
N LEU A 72 -13.98 -11.89 1.97
CA LEU A 72 -13.28 -11.39 0.80
C LEU A 72 -13.54 -12.24 -0.45
N PHE A 73 -13.56 -13.58 -0.33
CA PHE A 73 -13.81 -14.47 -1.47
C PHE A 73 -15.29 -14.60 -1.85
N SER A 74 -16.20 -14.33 -0.92
CA SER A 74 -17.64 -14.27 -1.22
C SER A 74 -18.08 -12.92 -1.79
N SER A 75 -17.22 -11.90 -1.73
CA SER A 75 -17.44 -10.59 -2.32
C SER A 75 -17.06 -10.57 -3.80
N ASP A 76 -17.76 -9.77 -4.59
CA ASP A 76 -17.49 -9.52 -6.00
C ASP A 76 -17.40 -8.02 -6.28
N ALA A 77 -16.17 -7.57 -6.51
CA ALA A 77 -15.88 -6.17 -6.81
C ALA A 77 -16.40 -5.71 -8.19
N ILE A 78 -16.69 -6.64 -9.13
CA ILE A 78 -17.22 -6.27 -10.45
C ILE A 78 -18.70 -5.90 -10.36
N THR A 79 -19.44 -6.62 -9.52
CA THR A 79 -20.89 -6.39 -9.31
C THR A 79 -21.19 -5.48 -8.12
N ASP A 80 -20.17 -4.92 -7.47
CA ASP A 80 -20.26 -4.10 -6.24
C ASP A 80 -21.02 -4.83 -5.11
N ASN A 81 -20.86 -6.16 -5.06
CA ASN A 81 -21.54 -7.03 -4.10
C ASN A 81 -20.55 -7.49 -3.02
N PHE A 82 -20.51 -6.77 -1.90
CA PHE A 82 -19.58 -7.07 -0.81
C PHE A 82 -20.29 -7.68 0.41
N ALA A 83 -19.64 -8.68 1.02
CA ALA A 83 -20.15 -9.34 2.22
C ALA A 83 -20.21 -8.38 3.45
N SER A 84 -19.34 -7.37 3.48
CA SER A 84 -19.28 -6.38 4.55
C SER A 84 -18.66 -5.06 4.06
N HIS A 85 -18.83 -3.98 4.84
CA HIS A 85 -18.16 -2.71 4.56
C HIS A 85 -16.63 -2.84 4.69
N ALA A 86 -16.15 -3.59 5.69
CA ALA A 86 -14.73 -3.88 5.86
C ALA A 86 -14.15 -4.65 4.68
N ALA A 87 -14.90 -5.59 4.11
CA ALA A 87 -14.50 -6.26 2.87
C ALA A 87 -14.37 -5.25 1.73
N LYS A 88 -15.34 -4.33 1.55
CA LYS A 88 -15.27 -3.26 0.55
C LYS A 88 -14.01 -2.40 0.72
N GLU A 89 -13.71 -1.95 1.93
CA GLU A 89 -12.52 -1.14 2.22
C GLU A 89 -11.21 -1.88 1.87
N VAL A 90 -11.12 -3.18 2.18
CA VAL A 90 -9.96 -4.01 1.79
C VAL A 90 -9.84 -4.14 0.27
N PHE A 91 -10.94 -4.29 -0.46
CA PHE A 91 -10.93 -4.28 -1.93
C PHE A 91 -10.54 -2.92 -2.51
N ASN A 92 -10.99 -1.82 -1.92
CA ASN A 92 -10.60 -0.47 -2.30
C ASN A 92 -9.09 -0.27 -2.09
N TYR A 93 -8.53 -0.76 -0.98
CA TYR A 93 -7.09 -0.74 -0.73
C TYR A 93 -6.33 -1.52 -1.79
N ALA A 94 -6.72 -2.77 -2.08
CA ALA A 94 -6.06 -3.59 -3.10
C ALA A 94 -6.10 -2.92 -4.49
N THR A 95 -7.20 -2.22 -4.80
CA THR A 95 -7.38 -1.46 -6.04
C THR A 95 -6.50 -0.21 -6.08
N ALA A 96 -6.43 0.53 -4.97
CA ALA A 96 -5.58 1.70 -4.81
C ALA A 96 -4.08 1.33 -4.93
N LEU A 97 -3.67 0.20 -4.34
CA LEU A 97 -2.31 -0.33 -4.45
C LEU A 97 -1.92 -0.61 -5.89
N LYS A 98 -2.75 -1.34 -6.64
CA LYS A 98 -2.50 -1.66 -8.06
C LYS A 98 -2.46 -0.40 -8.92
N SER A 99 -3.43 0.49 -8.73
CA SER A 99 -3.49 1.78 -9.45
C SER A 99 -2.27 2.65 -9.14
N GLY A 100 -1.81 2.65 -7.88
CA GLY A 100 -0.60 3.34 -7.45
C GLY A 100 0.65 2.80 -8.13
N TYR A 101 0.80 1.48 -8.19
CA TYR A 101 1.88 0.82 -8.91
C TYR A 101 1.91 1.24 -10.39
N GLU A 102 0.78 1.15 -11.10
CA GLU A 102 0.69 1.56 -12.52
C GLU A 102 1.03 3.04 -12.71
N LEU A 103 0.54 3.92 -11.83
CA LEU A 103 0.86 5.34 -11.85
C LEU A 103 2.36 5.61 -11.69
N VAL A 104 3.04 4.87 -10.81
CA VAL A 104 4.48 5.03 -10.56
C VAL A 104 5.29 4.51 -11.73
N ILE A 105 4.96 3.32 -12.26
CA ILE A 105 5.64 2.76 -13.44
C ILE A 105 5.50 3.70 -14.64
N ASN A 106 4.30 4.23 -14.89
CA ASN A 106 4.04 5.08 -16.05
C ASN A 106 4.69 6.48 -15.95
N LYS A 107 4.79 7.05 -14.74
CA LYS A 107 5.37 8.39 -14.54
C LYS A 107 6.85 8.41 -14.19
N GLY A 108 7.39 7.28 -13.71
CA GLY A 108 8.76 7.17 -13.21
C GLY A 108 9.04 7.91 -11.90
N LEU A 109 8.02 8.51 -11.26
CA LEU A 109 8.16 9.32 -10.04
C LEU A 109 6.94 9.17 -9.14
N ILE A 110 7.15 9.26 -7.84
CA ILE A 110 6.10 9.40 -6.83
C ILE A 110 5.90 10.89 -6.56
N THR A 111 4.73 11.43 -6.95
CA THR A 111 4.38 12.84 -6.70
C THR A 111 3.22 12.96 -5.72
N SER A 112 3.05 14.12 -5.09
CA SER A 112 1.89 14.41 -4.25
C SER A 112 0.56 14.21 -4.99
N ASN A 113 0.52 14.48 -6.29
CA ASN A 113 -0.67 14.22 -7.12
C ASN A 113 -0.95 12.72 -7.27
N ASN A 114 0.07 11.87 -7.32
CA ASN A 114 -0.12 10.42 -7.29
C ASN A 114 -0.70 9.97 -5.95
N ILE A 115 -0.16 10.49 -4.84
CA ILE A 115 -0.63 10.15 -3.48
C ILE A 115 -2.10 10.53 -3.31
N ILE A 116 -2.51 11.73 -3.75
CA ILE A 116 -3.92 12.17 -3.72
C ILE A 116 -4.80 11.27 -4.59
N ALA A 117 -4.33 10.86 -5.76
CA ALA A 117 -5.10 9.98 -6.65
C ALA A 117 -5.29 8.58 -6.04
N ILE A 118 -4.25 8.01 -5.44
CA ILE A 118 -4.30 6.71 -4.75
C ILE A 118 -5.26 6.78 -3.56
N GLN A 119 -5.14 7.82 -2.72
CA GLN A 119 -6.02 8.02 -1.57
C GLN A 119 -7.49 8.20 -1.99
N ALA A 120 -7.75 8.83 -3.14
CA ALA A 120 -9.11 9.00 -3.62
C ALA A 120 -9.78 7.69 -4.06
N ILE A 121 -9.00 6.68 -4.45
CA ILE A 121 -9.50 5.33 -4.74
C ILE A 121 -9.82 4.62 -3.43
N LEU A 122 -8.92 4.72 -2.44
CA LEU A 122 -9.09 4.08 -1.14
C LEU A 122 -10.36 4.56 -0.41
N GLU A 123 -10.55 5.87 -0.34
CA GLU A 123 -11.64 6.51 0.42
C GLU A 123 -12.89 6.80 -0.43
N GLU A 124 -12.89 6.42 -1.71
CA GLU A 124 -13.91 6.77 -2.71
C GLU A 124 -14.26 8.28 -2.76
N THR A 125 -13.34 9.14 -2.29
CA THR A 125 -13.54 10.58 -2.13
C THR A 125 -12.25 11.35 -2.35
N ARG A 126 -12.34 12.55 -2.95
CA ARG A 126 -11.16 13.37 -3.25
C ARG A 126 -11.00 14.52 -2.26
N SER A 127 -10.40 14.22 -1.12
CA SER A 127 -10.23 15.18 -0.01
C SER A 127 -8.98 16.06 -0.16
N GLY A 128 -7.94 15.57 -0.84
CA GLY A 128 -6.65 16.27 -0.93
C GLY A 128 -5.96 16.38 0.43
N PHE A 129 -4.97 17.26 0.54
CA PHE A 129 -4.31 17.49 1.85
C PHE A 129 -5.19 18.32 2.78
N ARG A 130 -5.14 17.99 4.07
CA ARG A 130 -5.85 18.71 5.13
C ARG A 130 -5.46 20.19 5.13
N LYS A 131 -6.45 21.07 5.02
CA LYS A 131 -6.26 22.54 5.01
C LYS A 131 -6.48 23.20 6.37
N LEU A 132 -7.25 22.54 7.24
CA LEU A 132 -7.59 23.04 8.57
C LEU A 132 -6.75 22.32 9.64
N PRO A 133 -6.34 23.01 10.70
CA PRO A 133 -5.71 22.36 11.86
C PRO A 133 -6.69 21.38 12.52
N ALA A 134 -6.16 20.44 13.30
CA ALA A 134 -7.00 19.55 14.09
C ALA A 134 -7.89 20.38 15.04
N PRO A 135 -9.15 19.97 15.27
CA PRO A 135 -9.98 20.57 16.32
C PRO A 135 -9.27 20.46 17.67
N LEU A 136 -9.40 21.51 18.50
CA LEU A 136 -8.85 21.58 19.85
C LEU A 136 -9.40 20.48 20.77
#